data_AF-A0A922MVW4-F1
#
_entry.id   AF-A0A922MVW4-F1
#
_cell.length_a   1.000
_cell.length_b   1.000
_cell.length_c   1.000
_cell.angle_alpha   90.00
_cell.angle_beta   90.00
_cell.angle_gamma   90.00
#
_symmetry.space_group_name_H-M   'P 1'
#
loop_
_entity.id
_entity.type
_entity.pdbx_description
1 polymer ?
#
loop_
_entity_poly.entity_id
_entity_poly.type
_entity_poly.pdbx_seq_one_letter_code
_entity_poly.pdbx_strand_id
1 'polypeptide(L)'
;NTRSSGVWTAPKGNQRSIISFTENPGLTPHLRFSMCCESPAAFHKLMVSDEIFELIADCTNKFALEKIAHSNEASKFARLLGTLIKNRKHLPKTVISTKLKKGAYIAKESTDGITVMKWRDKREVLVLSTKHSTGFHTVTKRGKIVSNPKIICEYNRAKAAVDSSNQMAAYSTPLRKSVKWYKKLAIDLLLNTAIVNALTLYKNVTKKSIQIVDFRKQLLEHLCQKLQEPEVLVRPRRIKYVLSKRDGMVRVARRTCRQCYKAIAATMGSKIAKNKSQKVITYCEQCPAKPSLCLPCFNKLH
;
A
#
# COMPACT_ATOMS: atom_id res chain seq x y z
N ASN A 1 -34.20 32.18 9.86
CA ASN A 1 -33.82 33.30 8.97
C ASN A 1 -32.84 34.17 9.73
N THR A 2 -31.56 34.28 9.41
CA THR A 2 -30.92 34.44 8.10
C THR A 2 -29.49 33.87 8.13
N ARG A 3 -29.19 32.87 7.31
CA ARG A 3 -27.81 32.49 6.99
C ARG A 3 -27.17 33.66 6.23
N SER A 4 -26.06 34.17 6.74
CA SER A 4 -25.21 35.14 6.07
C SER A 4 -24.89 34.66 4.67
N SER A 5 -25.40 35.39 3.68
CA SER A 5 -25.16 35.21 2.26
C SER A 5 -23.65 35.22 1.98
N GLY A 6 -23.17 34.19 1.29
CA GLY A 6 -21.81 34.14 0.76
C GLY A 6 -21.64 35.20 -0.32
N VAL A 7 -21.15 36.38 0.08
CA VAL A 7 -20.70 37.41 -0.85
C VAL A 7 -19.35 36.98 -1.40
N TRP A 8 -19.32 36.65 -2.69
CA TRP A 8 -18.09 36.40 -3.42
C TRP A 8 -17.41 37.73 -3.72
N THR A 9 -16.13 37.86 -3.39
CA THR A 9 -15.32 39.06 -3.73
C THR A 9 -14.25 38.73 -4.77
N ALA A 10 -13.83 39.74 -5.54
CA ALA A 10 -12.73 39.62 -6.48
C ALA A 10 -11.43 39.11 -5.80
N PRO A 11 -10.61 38.29 -6.50
CA PRO A 11 -9.42 37.68 -5.93
C PRO A 11 -8.38 38.74 -5.53
N LYS A 12 -8.00 38.77 -4.24
CA LYS A 12 -7.07 39.77 -3.65
C LYS A 12 -5.58 39.41 -3.81
N GLY A 13 -5.24 38.41 -4.63
CA GLY A 13 -3.85 38.03 -4.95
C GLY A 13 -3.03 37.39 -3.83
N ASN A 14 -3.60 37.15 -2.63
CA ASN A 14 -2.88 36.60 -1.48
C ASN A 14 -2.85 35.06 -1.42
N GLN A 15 -2.93 34.35 -2.55
CA GLN A 15 -2.77 32.89 -2.54
C GLN A 15 -1.31 32.53 -2.18
N ARG A 16 -1.10 31.60 -1.25
CA ARG A 16 0.23 31.02 -0.99
C ARG A 16 0.76 30.43 -2.29
N SER A 17 2.01 30.70 -2.66
CA SER A 17 2.65 30.01 -3.78
C SER A 17 2.77 28.53 -3.40
N ILE A 18 1.85 27.71 -3.90
CA ILE A 18 1.99 26.26 -3.83
C ILE A 18 3.18 25.96 -4.75
N ILE A 19 4.30 25.55 -4.16
CA ILE A 19 5.44 25.04 -4.91
C ILE A 19 4.91 23.88 -5.74
N SER A 20 4.90 24.02 -7.06
CA SER A 20 4.54 22.94 -7.97
C SER A 20 5.40 21.73 -7.63
N PHE A 21 4.81 20.54 -7.54
CA PHE A 21 5.54 19.29 -7.33
C PHE A 21 6.65 19.16 -8.39
N THR A 22 7.91 19.46 -8.01
CA THR A 22 9.06 19.51 -8.94
C THR A 22 9.75 18.16 -9.11
N GLU A 23 9.28 17.11 -8.45
CA GLU A 23 9.77 15.76 -8.70
C GLU A 23 9.11 15.20 -9.96
N ASN A 24 9.88 14.49 -10.79
CA ASN A 24 9.32 13.80 -11.96
C ASN A 24 8.22 12.85 -11.48
N PRO A 25 6.95 13.03 -11.90
CA PRO A 25 5.90 12.11 -11.51
C PRO A 25 6.18 10.74 -12.14
N GLY A 26 6.53 9.74 -11.33
CA GLY A 26 6.80 8.40 -11.83
C GLY A 26 7.86 7.62 -11.04
N LEU A 27 8.27 6.48 -11.59
CA LEU A 27 9.42 5.72 -11.10
C LEU A 27 10.69 6.57 -11.29
N THR A 28 11.66 6.39 -10.39
CA THR A 28 12.99 6.99 -10.53
C THR A 28 13.57 6.68 -11.92
N PRO A 29 14.36 7.58 -12.53
CA PRO A 29 14.84 7.39 -13.90
C PRO A 29 15.51 6.04 -14.14
N HIS A 30 16.32 5.56 -13.19
CA HIS A 30 16.98 4.26 -13.27
C HIS A 30 15.97 3.09 -13.33
N LEU A 31 14.96 3.07 -12.44
CA LEU A 31 13.90 2.06 -12.45
C LEU A 31 13.01 2.19 -13.70
N ARG A 32 12.79 3.41 -14.19
CA ARG A 32 11.99 3.64 -15.40
C ARG A 32 12.65 3.06 -16.64
N PHE A 33 13.97 3.18 -16.76
CA PHE A 33 14.74 2.58 -17.85
C PHE A 33 14.80 1.06 -17.71
N SER A 34 15.07 0.53 -16.52
CA SER A 34 15.14 -0.93 -16.32
C SER A 34 13.78 -1.61 -16.50
N MET A 35 12.68 -0.92 -16.19
CA MET A 35 11.32 -1.46 -16.25
C MET A 35 10.57 -1.13 -17.56
N CYS A 36 11.21 -0.53 -18.57
CA CYS A 36 10.53 -0.07 -19.80
C CYS A 36 9.78 -1.18 -20.52
N CYS A 37 10.34 -2.38 -20.43
CA CYS A 37 10.12 -3.49 -21.34
C CYS A 37 9.76 -4.77 -20.56
N GLU A 38 9.55 -4.60 -19.25
CA GLU A 38 9.29 -5.64 -18.30
C GLU A 38 7.79 -5.93 -18.16
N SER A 39 7.48 -7.16 -17.76
CA SER A 39 6.11 -7.59 -17.58
C SER A 39 5.44 -6.87 -16.38
N PRO A 40 4.10 -6.74 -16.36
CA PRO A 40 3.37 -6.23 -15.20
C PRO A 40 3.70 -6.95 -13.88
N ALA A 41 4.15 -8.21 -13.93
CA ALA A 41 4.57 -8.99 -12.77
C ALA A 41 5.90 -8.50 -12.18
N ALA A 42 6.83 -8.02 -13.00
CA ALA A 42 8.11 -7.49 -12.52
C ALA A 42 7.92 -6.17 -11.74
N PHE A 43 6.93 -5.35 -12.10
CA PHE A 43 6.52 -4.20 -11.28
C PHE A 43 5.96 -4.60 -9.92
N HIS A 44 5.32 -5.78 -9.83
CA HIS A 44 4.82 -6.30 -8.55
C HIS A 44 5.98 -6.73 -7.64
N LYS A 45 7.00 -7.39 -8.20
CA LYS A 45 8.20 -7.81 -7.45
C LYS A 45 9.00 -6.65 -6.83
N LEU A 46 8.94 -5.46 -7.44
CA LEU A 46 9.53 -4.25 -6.85
C LEU A 46 8.83 -3.77 -5.57
N MET A 47 7.54 -4.07 -5.42
CA MET A 47 6.73 -3.65 -4.28
C MET A 47 6.64 -4.74 -3.21
N VAL A 48 6.65 -6.00 -3.63
CA VAL A 48 6.57 -7.18 -2.79
C VAL A 48 7.65 -8.14 -3.27
N SER A 49 8.78 -8.14 -2.57
CA SER A 49 9.89 -9.06 -2.86
C SER A 49 9.48 -10.51 -2.58
N ASP A 50 10.22 -11.44 -3.16
CA ASP A 50 10.00 -12.87 -2.91
C ASP A 50 10.19 -13.20 -1.40
N GLU A 51 11.09 -12.49 -0.69
CA GLU A 51 11.24 -12.57 0.77
C GLU A 51 9.95 -12.22 1.53
N ILE A 52 9.23 -11.16 1.13
CA ILE A 52 7.97 -10.78 1.79
C ILE A 52 6.92 -11.87 1.57
N PHE A 53 6.90 -12.49 0.38
CA PHE A 53 5.99 -13.59 0.09
C PHE A 53 6.28 -14.84 0.92
N GLU A 54 7.56 -15.20 1.08
CA GLU A 54 7.99 -16.28 1.96
C GLU A 54 7.57 -16.00 3.41
N LEU A 55 7.80 -14.78 3.89
CA LEU A 55 7.44 -14.36 5.25
C LEU A 55 5.93 -14.42 5.50
N ILE A 56 5.11 -14.02 4.50
CA ILE A 56 3.65 -14.17 4.53
C ILE A 56 3.28 -15.67 4.57
N ALA A 57 3.87 -16.49 3.71
CA ALA A 57 3.58 -17.92 3.66
C ALA A 57 3.91 -18.61 4.99
N ASP A 58 5.08 -18.34 5.55
CA ASP A 58 5.55 -18.92 6.81
C ASP A 58 4.67 -18.51 7.99
N CYS A 59 4.34 -17.22 8.11
CA CYS A 59 3.46 -16.74 9.17
C CYS A 59 2.04 -17.32 9.04
N THR A 60 1.53 -17.45 7.80
CA THR A 60 0.21 -18.04 7.55
C THR A 60 0.19 -19.53 7.87
N ASN A 61 1.22 -20.26 7.45
CA ASN A 61 1.39 -21.69 7.72
C ASN A 61 1.56 -21.95 9.21
N LYS A 62 2.36 -21.16 9.91
CA LYS A 62 2.53 -21.24 11.37
C LYS A 62 1.20 -21.03 12.10
N PHE A 63 0.46 -19.98 11.74
CA PHE A 63 -0.86 -19.72 12.32
C PHE A 63 -1.86 -20.84 12.02
N ALA A 64 -1.86 -21.37 10.80
CA ALA A 64 -2.71 -22.49 10.40
C ALA A 64 -2.36 -23.75 11.20
N LEU A 65 -1.07 -24.07 11.35
CA LEU A 65 -0.58 -25.20 12.15
C LEU A 65 -0.94 -25.06 13.63
N GLU A 66 -0.76 -23.88 14.23
CA GLU A 66 -1.19 -23.59 15.61
C GLU A 66 -2.70 -23.76 15.76
N LYS A 67 -3.50 -23.28 14.80
CA LYS A 67 -4.96 -23.45 14.81
C LYS A 67 -5.40 -24.91 14.66
N ILE A 68 -4.69 -25.68 13.85
CA ILE A 68 -4.94 -27.12 13.65
C ILE A 68 -4.54 -27.88 14.92
N ALA A 69 -3.37 -27.59 15.50
CA ALA A 69 -2.83 -28.28 16.67
C ALA A 69 -3.64 -28.02 17.95
N HIS A 70 -4.19 -26.82 18.14
CA HIS A 70 -5.00 -26.46 19.32
C HIS A 70 -6.48 -26.82 19.21
N SER A 71 -6.88 -27.50 18.14
CA SER A 71 -8.25 -27.91 17.91
C SER A 71 -8.36 -29.43 18.10
N ASN A 72 -8.94 -29.87 19.21
CA ASN A 72 -9.28 -31.29 19.47
C ASN A 72 -10.25 -31.89 18.41
N GLU A 73 -10.75 -31.07 17.46
CA GLU A 73 -11.57 -31.49 16.32
C GLU A 73 -10.83 -31.47 14.96
N ALA A 74 -9.58 -31.01 14.88
CA ALA A 74 -8.85 -30.78 13.62
C ALA A 74 -7.88 -31.92 13.29
N SER A 75 -8.37 -33.16 13.30
CA SER A 75 -7.64 -34.29 12.72
C SER A 75 -7.93 -34.38 11.22
N LYS A 76 -6.90 -34.17 10.39
CA LYS A 76 -6.70 -34.65 9.00
C LYS A 76 -7.78 -34.44 7.92
N PHE A 77 -8.98 -33.97 8.26
CA PHE A 77 -10.09 -33.72 7.37
C PHE A 77 -10.71 -32.35 7.71
N ALA A 78 -10.45 -31.35 6.88
CA ALA A 78 -11.22 -30.11 6.95
C ALA A 78 -12.70 -30.46 6.76
N ARG A 79 -13.53 -30.26 7.79
CA ARG A 79 -14.98 -30.49 7.67
C ARG A 79 -15.59 -29.39 6.80
N LEU A 80 -16.06 -29.80 5.63
CA LEU A 80 -16.67 -28.94 4.62
C LEU A 80 -18.14 -28.66 4.91
N LEU A 81 -18.52 -27.39 4.76
CA LEU A 81 -19.88 -26.87 4.79
C LEU A 81 -20.05 -25.90 3.64
N GLY A 82 -21.08 -26.05 2.83
CA GLY A 82 -21.27 -25.16 1.70
C GLY A 82 -22.63 -25.27 1.02
N THR A 83 -22.98 -24.21 0.29
CA THR A 83 -24.13 -24.21 -0.62
C THR A 83 -23.75 -24.87 -1.95
N LEU A 84 -24.66 -25.66 -2.51
CA LEU A 84 -24.49 -26.30 -3.80
C LEU A 84 -25.35 -25.65 -4.88
N ILE A 85 -24.84 -25.67 -6.11
CA ILE A 85 -25.61 -25.35 -7.30
C ILE A 85 -26.27 -26.64 -7.79
N LYS A 86 -27.56 -26.59 -8.12
CA LYS A 86 -28.37 -27.76 -8.54
C LYS A 86 -27.83 -28.54 -9.75
N ASN A 87 -27.07 -27.88 -10.64
CA ASN A 87 -26.58 -28.46 -11.89
C ASN A 87 -25.23 -29.21 -11.74
N ARG A 88 -24.76 -29.48 -10.51
CA ARG A 88 -23.51 -30.23 -10.28
C ARG A 88 -23.74 -31.73 -10.49
N LYS A 89 -22.73 -32.42 -11.02
CA LYS A 89 -22.75 -33.87 -11.25
C LYS A 89 -22.73 -34.64 -9.91
N HIS A 90 -23.17 -35.89 -9.93
CA HIS A 90 -23.14 -36.84 -8.80
C HIS A 90 -23.99 -36.47 -7.58
N LEU A 91 -24.87 -35.48 -7.69
CA LEU A 91 -25.81 -35.16 -6.63
C LEU A 91 -27.00 -36.13 -6.63
N PRO A 92 -27.56 -36.48 -5.45
CA PRO A 92 -28.70 -37.38 -5.38
C PRO A 92 -29.91 -36.79 -6.11
N LYS A 93 -30.30 -37.40 -7.24
CA LYS A 93 -31.41 -36.91 -8.09
C LYS A 93 -32.70 -36.73 -7.31
N THR A 94 -32.99 -37.65 -6.38
CA THR A 94 -34.16 -37.61 -5.49
C THR A 94 -34.19 -36.35 -4.63
N VAL A 95 -33.04 -35.88 -4.14
CA VAL A 95 -32.97 -34.66 -3.32
C VAL A 95 -33.20 -33.42 -4.19
N ILE A 96 -32.65 -33.39 -5.41
CA ILE A 96 -32.74 -32.23 -6.30
C ILE A 96 -34.14 -32.07 -6.90
N SER A 97 -34.74 -33.16 -7.39
CA SER A 97 -36.00 -33.13 -8.15
C SER A 97 -37.23 -32.88 -7.28
N THR A 98 -37.21 -33.28 -6.01
CA THR A 98 -38.35 -33.12 -5.10
C THR A 98 -38.69 -31.66 -4.89
N LYS A 99 -39.94 -31.27 -5.19
CA LYS A 99 -40.48 -29.95 -4.88
C LYS A 99 -40.86 -29.89 -3.39
N LEU A 100 -40.35 -28.91 -2.66
CA LEU A 100 -40.59 -28.79 -1.23
C LEU A 100 -41.67 -27.75 -0.92
N LYS A 101 -42.46 -27.98 0.13
CA LYS A 101 -43.26 -26.92 0.77
C LYS A 101 -42.35 -26.06 1.66
N LYS A 102 -42.79 -24.84 2.00
CA LYS A 102 -42.03 -23.97 2.92
C LYS A 102 -41.87 -24.65 4.28
N GLY A 103 -40.65 -24.61 4.83
CA GLY A 103 -40.25 -25.28 6.07
C GLY A 103 -39.79 -26.73 5.88
N ALA A 104 -40.16 -27.39 4.76
CA ALA A 104 -39.81 -28.78 4.51
C ALA A 104 -38.35 -28.93 4.06
N TYR A 105 -37.79 -30.11 4.31
CA TYR A 105 -36.47 -30.52 3.83
C TYR A 105 -36.49 -31.95 3.30
N ILE A 106 -35.49 -32.26 2.49
CA ILE A 106 -35.13 -33.63 2.11
C ILE A 106 -33.61 -33.73 2.11
N ALA A 107 -33.07 -34.83 2.62
CA ALA A 107 -31.63 -35.05 2.69
C ALA A 107 -31.27 -36.49 2.38
N LYS A 108 -30.05 -36.70 1.90
CA LYS A 108 -29.42 -38.01 1.77
C LYS A 108 -27.97 -37.92 2.24
N GLU A 109 -27.48 -39.00 2.80
CA GLU A 109 -26.11 -39.13 3.26
C GLU A 109 -25.40 -40.21 2.43
N SER A 110 -24.16 -39.94 2.03
CA SER A 110 -23.27 -40.91 1.37
C SER A 110 -22.72 -41.90 2.39
N THR A 111 -22.21 -43.05 1.92
CA THR A 111 -21.43 -43.99 2.74
C THR A 111 -20.21 -43.33 3.40
N ASP A 112 -19.69 -42.27 2.79
CA ASP A 112 -18.54 -41.51 3.29
C ASP A 112 -18.93 -40.42 4.33
N GLY A 113 -20.18 -40.43 4.82
CA GLY A 113 -20.68 -39.45 5.81
C GLY A 113 -20.95 -38.05 5.23
N ILE A 114 -21.06 -37.93 3.89
CA ILE A 114 -21.36 -36.66 3.22
C ILE A 114 -22.88 -36.48 3.13
N THR A 115 -23.41 -35.49 3.82
CA THR A 115 -24.83 -35.13 3.78
C THR A 115 -25.11 -34.07 2.71
N VAL A 116 -26.06 -34.36 1.81
CA VAL A 116 -26.66 -33.38 0.90
C VAL A 116 -28.09 -33.13 1.32
N MET A 117 -28.42 -31.87 1.63
CA MET A 117 -29.76 -31.46 2.07
C MET A 117 -30.31 -30.36 1.16
N LYS A 118 -31.57 -30.52 0.75
CA LYS A 118 -32.39 -29.47 0.15
C LYS A 118 -33.42 -29.01 1.18
N TRP A 119 -33.48 -27.72 1.45
CA TRP A 119 -34.44 -27.11 2.37
C TRP A 119 -35.09 -25.89 1.73
N ARG A 120 -36.36 -25.64 2.05
CA ARG A 120 -37.09 -24.48 1.52
C ARG A 120 -37.55 -23.55 2.63
N ASP A 121 -36.93 -22.38 2.73
CA ASP A 121 -37.52 -21.24 3.46
C ASP A 121 -38.31 -20.37 2.47
N LYS A 122 -37.90 -19.12 2.22
CA LYS A 122 -38.47 -18.29 1.14
C LYS A 122 -38.10 -18.85 -0.24
N ARG A 123 -36.90 -19.42 -0.36
CA ARG A 123 -36.36 -20.05 -1.57
C ARG A 123 -35.78 -21.41 -1.20
N GLU A 124 -35.68 -22.29 -2.18
CA GLU A 124 -35.00 -23.57 -2.02
C GLU A 124 -33.49 -23.34 -1.96
N VAL A 125 -32.85 -23.96 -0.99
CA VAL A 125 -31.40 -23.94 -0.79
C VAL A 125 -30.92 -25.38 -0.75
N LEU A 126 -29.87 -25.67 -1.52
CA LEU A 126 -29.18 -26.95 -1.50
C LEU A 126 -27.85 -26.76 -0.79
N VAL A 127 -27.55 -27.63 0.17
CA VAL A 127 -26.33 -27.58 0.98
C VAL A 127 -25.67 -28.94 1.07
N LEU A 128 -24.36 -28.91 1.28
CA LEU A 128 -23.52 -30.07 1.53
C LEU A 128 -22.79 -29.90 2.87
N SER A 129 -22.71 -30.98 3.63
CA SER A 129 -21.99 -31.03 4.89
C SER A 129 -21.26 -32.36 5.07
N THR A 130 -20.06 -32.28 5.63
CA THR A 130 -19.31 -33.43 6.18
C THR A 130 -19.26 -33.39 7.71
N LYS A 131 -19.98 -32.45 8.33
CA LYS A 131 -20.01 -32.21 9.78
C LYS A 131 -21.37 -32.55 10.39
N HIS A 132 -22.45 -32.26 9.68
CA HIS A 132 -23.80 -32.33 10.21
C HIS A 132 -24.67 -33.20 9.32
N SER A 133 -25.45 -34.08 9.94
CA SER A 133 -26.55 -34.81 9.30
C SER A 133 -27.84 -33.95 9.32
N THR A 134 -29.00 -34.54 9.60
CA THR A 134 -30.32 -33.89 9.39
C THR A 134 -30.85 -33.04 10.56
N GLY A 135 -30.02 -32.69 11.54
CA GLY A 135 -30.47 -31.97 12.74
C GLY A 135 -31.01 -30.55 12.49
N PHE A 136 -31.85 -30.07 13.40
CA PHE A 136 -32.38 -28.70 13.43
C PHE A 136 -32.04 -27.96 14.73
N HIS A 137 -32.02 -26.63 14.66
CA HIS A 137 -31.96 -25.73 15.80
C HIS A 137 -33.17 -24.79 15.76
N THR A 138 -33.76 -24.60 16.93
CA THR A 138 -34.73 -23.55 17.16
C THR A 138 -34.01 -22.21 17.29
N VAL A 139 -34.35 -21.25 16.43
CA VAL A 139 -33.72 -19.92 16.39
C VAL A 139 -34.79 -18.86 16.48
N THR A 140 -34.60 -17.86 17.33
CA THR A 140 -35.49 -16.70 17.39
C THR A 140 -35.08 -15.69 16.32
N LYS A 141 -35.96 -15.43 15.36
CA LYS A 141 -35.75 -14.46 14.28
C LYS A 141 -36.84 -13.40 14.33
N ARG A 142 -36.46 -12.15 14.64
CA ARG A 142 -37.39 -11.00 14.75
C ARG A 142 -38.59 -11.29 15.68
N GLY A 143 -38.31 -11.87 16.85
CA GLY A 143 -39.33 -12.23 17.86
C GLY A 143 -40.14 -13.49 17.55
N LYS A 144 -39.91 -14.16 16.41
CA LYS A 144 -40.58 -15.43 16.08
C LYS A 144 -39.64 -16.60 16.25
N ILE A 145 -40.13 -17.68 16.85
CA ILE A 145 -39.40 -18.94 16.99
C ILE A 145 -39.49 -19.70 15.66
N VAL A 146 -38.34 -20.01 15.04
CA VAL A 146 -38.25 -20.68 13.75
C VAL A 146 -37.26 -21.85 13.85
N SER A 147 -37.64 -23.02 13.34
CA SER A 147 -36.75 -24.17 13.24
C SER A 147 -35.94 -24.13 11.96
N ASN A 148 -34.61 -24.07 12.07
CA ASN A 148 -33.68 -24.02 10.94
C ASN A 148 -32.72 -25.23 10.97
N PRO A 149 -32.31 -25.76 9.81
CA PRO A 149 -31.32 -26.82 9.76
C PRO A 149 -29.99 -26.41 10.39
N LYS A 150 -29.36 -27.30 11.17
CA LYS A 150 -28.05 -27.05 11.81
C LYS A 150 -26.99 -26.67 10.77
N ILE A 151 -26.96 -27.37 9.64
CA ILE A 151 -26.05 -27.11 8.50
C ILE A 151 -26.11 -25.63 8.08
N ILE A 152 -27.32 -25.08 7.98
CA ILE A 152 -27.54 -23.71 7.49
C ILE A 152 -27.18 -22.67 8.55
N CYS A 153 -27.50 -22.94 9.82
CA CYS A 153 -27.11 -22.08 10.92
C CYS A 153 -25.58 -21.96 11.02
N GLU A 154 -24.87 -23.08 10.97
CA GLU A 154 -23.41 -23.12 11.04
C GLU A 154 -22.78 -22.44 9.81
N TYR A 155 -23.28 -22.72 8.61
CA TYR A 155 -22.83 -22.07 7.37
C TYR A 155 -22.98 -20.55 7.44
N ASN A 156 -24.15 -20.06 7.85
CA ASN A 156 -24.39 -18.62 7.96
C ASN A 156 -23.49 -17.97 9.01
N ARG A 157 -23.26 -18.64 10.14
CA ARG A 157 -22.32 -18.17 11.17
C ARG A 157 -20.90 -18.06 10.64
N ALA A 158 -20.41 -19.08 9.93
CA ALA A 158 -19.07 -19.08 9.36
C ALA A 158 -18.92 -18.01 8.25
N LYS A 159 -19.90 -17.90 7.36
CA LYS A 159 -19.91 -16.92 6.26
C LYS A 159 -19.99 -15.48 6.76
N ALA A 160 -20.71 -15.24 7.85
CA ALA A 160 -20.87 -13.90 8.42
C ALA A 160 -19.54 -13.23 8.78
N ALA A 161 -18.50 -14.01 9.11
CA ALA A 161 -17.17 -13.47 9.40
C ALA A 161 -16.54 -12.76 8.18
N VAL A 162 -16.63 -13.39 7.00
CA VAL A 162 -16.10 -12.83 5.75
C VAL A 162 -16.87 -11.57 5.35
N ASP A 163 -18.21 -11.63 5.41
CA ASP A 163 -19.05 -10.49 5.09
C ASP A 163 -18.80 -9.31 6.05
N SER A 164 -18.59 -9.59 7.34
CA SER A 164 -18.24 -8.56 8.35
C SER A 164 -16.89 -7.93 8.06
N SER A 165 -15.88 -8.73 7.69
CA SER A 165 -14.56 -8.22 7.29
C SER A 165 -14.64 -7.31 6.07
N ASN A 166 -15.36 -7.75 5.03
CA ASN A 166 -15.59 -6.96 3.82
C ASN A 166 -16.33 -5.66 4.12
N GLN A 167 -17.32 -5.71 5.01
CA GLN A 167 -18.06 -4.53 5.45
C GLN A 167 -17.14 -3.52 6.16
N MET A 168 -16.28 -3.98 7.07
CA MET A 168 -15.29 -3.13 7.75
C MET A 168 -14.31 -2.48 6.77
N ALA A 169 -13.85 -3.21 5.76
CA ALA A 169 -12.99 -2.67 4.71
C ALA A 169 -13.72 -1.61 3.85
N ALA A 170 -14.99 -1.85 3.50
CA ALA A 170 -15.77 -1.00 2.62
C ALA A 170 -16.08 0.40 3.22
N TYR A 171 -16.28 0.50 4.54
CA TYR A 171 -16.63 1.77 5.20
C TYR A 171 -15.56 2.87 5.07
N SER A 172 -14.32 2.52 4.73
CA SER A 172 -13.22 3.49 4.68
C SER A 172 -12.20 3.15 3.59
N THR A 173 -12.69 2.82 2.40
CA THR A 173 -11.83 2.45 1.27
C THR A 173 -10.91 3.61 0.82
N PRO A 174 -9.58 3.42 0.83
CA PRO A 174 -8.61 4.40 0.34
C PRO A 174 -8.44 4.36 -1.19
N LEU A 175 -9.01 3.36 -1.88
CA LEU A 175 -8.94 3.26 -3.34
C LEU A 175 -9.55 4.50 -4.02
N ARG A 176 -8.90 4.93 -5.11
CA ARG A 176 -9.34 6.02 -5.99
C ARG A 176 -9.38 5.54 -7.44
N LYS A 177 -10.27 6.12 -8.26
CA LYS A 177 -10.54 5.67 -9.63
C LYS A 177 -9.30 5.69 -10.54
N SER A 178 -8.41 6.67 -10.36
CA SER A 178 -7.25 6.99 -11.22
C SER A 178 -5.96 6.18 -10.96
N VAL A 179 -6.00 5.14 -10.14
CA VAL A 179 -4.80 4.39 -9.73
C VAL A 179 -4.62 3.11 -10.58
N LYS A 180 -3.39 2.84 -11.05
CA LYS A 180 -3.04 1.59 -11.75
C LYS A 180 -3.38 0.35 -10.88
N TRP A 181 -3.78 -0.77 -11.50
CA TRP A 181 -4.36 -1.92 -10.78
C TRP A 181 -3.47 -2.48 -9.65
N TYR A 182 -2.15 -2.55 -9.85
CA TYR A 182 -1.23 -3.07 -8.83
C TYR A 182 -1.10 -2.12 -7.63
N LYS A 183 -1.17 -0.81 -7.86
CA LYS A 183 -1.21 0.19 -6.78
C LYS A 183 -2.53 0.11 -6.01
N LYS A 184 -3.65 -0.21 -6.67
CA LYS A 184 -4.93 -0.46 -6.00
C LYS A 184 -4.84 -1.65 -5.05
N LEU A 185 -4.19 -2.73 -5.48
CA LEU A 185 -3.94 -3.91 -4.64
C LEU A 185 -3.09 -3.56 -3.41
N ALA A 186 -1.95 -2.87 -3.61
CA ALA A 186 -1.09 -2.47 -2.50
C ALA A 186 -1.81 -1.56 -1.48
N ILE A 187 -2.57 -0.57 -1.98
CA ILE A 187 -3.36 0.33 -1.15
C ILE A 187 -4.41 -0.44 -0.35
N ASP A 188 -5.10 -1.41 -0.96
CA ASP A 188 -6.13 -2.20 -0.27
C ASP A 188 -5.50 -3.11 0.80
N LEU A 189 -4.42 -3.82 0.47
CA LEU A 189 -3.73 -4.70 1.41
C LEU A 189 -3.21 -3.91 2.63
N LEU A 190 -2.54 -2.79 2.41
CA LEU A 190 -1.90 -2.02 3.48
C LEU A 190 -2.90 -1.20 4.30
N LEU A 191 -3.88 -0.56 3.66
CA LEU A 191 -4.74 0.42 4.33
C LEU A 191 -6.15 -0.10 4.64
N ASN A 192 -6.53 -1.27 4.13
CA ASN A 192 -7.75 -1.96 4.55
C ASN A 192 -7.42 -3.25 5.31
N THR A 193 -6.87 -4.26 4.65
CA THR A 193 -6.70 -5.60 5.22
C THR A 193 -5.80 -5.58 6.46
N ALA A 194 -4.62 -4.97 6.37
CA ALA A 194 -3.70 -4.88 7.50
C ALA A 194 -4.30 -4.10 8.69
N ILE A 195 -5.05 -3.02 8.42
CA ILE A 195 -5.71 -2.21 9.47
C ILE A 195 -6.82 -3.01 10.17
N VAL A 196 -7.65 -3.77 9.43
CA VAL A 196 -8.70 -4.62 10.02
C VAL A 196 -8.09 -5.72 10.89
N ASN A 197 -6.99 -6.34 10.43
CA ASN A 197 -6.27 -7.34 11.20
C ASN A 197 -5.66 -6.72 12.48
N ALA A 198 -5.02 -5.55 12.36
CA ALA A 198 -4.46 -4.82 13.49
C ALA A 198 -5.54 -4.42 14.51
N LEU A 199 -6.72 -3.98 14.06
CA LEU A 199 -7.86 -3.68 14.94
C LEU A 199 -8.32 -4.94 15.69
N THR A 200 -8.38 -6.08 15.00
CA THR A 200 -8.78 -7.36 15.61
C THR A 200 -7.78 -7.77 16.69
N LEU A 201 -6.49 -7.65 16.41
CA LEU A 201 -5.42 -7.88 17.40
C LEU A 201 -5.50 -6.91 18.57
N TYR A 202 -5.69 -5.62 18.31
CA TYR A 202 -5.86 -4.59 19.33
C TYR A 202 -7.01 -4.93 20.29
N LYS A 203 -8.18 -5.28 19.75
CA LYS A 203 -9.35 -5.70 20.56
C LYS A 203 -9.04 -6.94 21.38
N ASN A 204 -8.34 -7.91 20.82
CA ASN A 204 -8.01 -9.16 21.50
C ASN A 204 -7.02 -8.98 22.65
N VAL A 205 -6.00 -8.15 22.46
CA VAL A 205 -4.93 -7.91 23.45
C VAL A 205 -5.40 -6.94 24.53
N THR A 206 -5.98 -5.80 24.14
CA THR A 206 -6.36 -4.75 25.11
C THR A 206 -7.71 -4.98 25.75
N LYS A 207 -8.53 -5.90 25.20
CA LYS A 207 -9.95 -6.11 25.56
C LYS A 207 -10.83 -4.87 25.40
N LYS A 208 -10.33 -3.79 24.78
CA LYS A 208 -11.07 -2.57 24.51
C LYS A 208 -11.76 -2.66 23.16
N SER A 209 -13.04 -2.29 23.11
CA SER A 209 -13.78 -2.17 21.86
C SER A 209 -13.68 -0.75 21.33
N ILE A 210 -13.30 -0.62 20.06
CA ILE A 210 -13.24 0.65 19.34
C ILE A 210 -13.81 0.44 17.92
N GLN A 211 -14.43 1.48 17.38
CA GLN A 211 -14.90 1.48 15.99
C GLN A 211 -13.72 1.63 15.04
N ILE A 212 -13.82 1.06 13.83
CA ILE A 212 -12.72 1.08 12.87
C ILE A 212 -12.31 2.49 12.44
N VAL A 213 -13.27 3.42 12.41
CA VAL A 213 -13.03 4.83 12.05
C VAL A 213 -12.14 5.50 13.10
N ASP A 214 -12.46 5.33 14.38
CA ASP A 214 -11.69 5.92 15.48
C ASP A 214 -10.31 5.28 15.58
N PHE A 215 -10.21 3.97 15.38
CA PHE A 215 -8.94 3.26 15.33
C PHE A 215 -8.03 3.78 14.20
N ARG A 216 -8.59 3.99 13.01
CA ARG A 216 -7.86 4.60 11.88
C ARG A 216 -7.40 6.02 12.21
N LYS A 217 -8.23 6.81 12.89
CA LYS A 217 -7.88 8.17 13.30
C LYS A 217 -6.69 8.16 14.26
N GLN A 218 -6.71 7.33 15.30
CA GLN A 218 -5.59 7.18 16.23
C GLN A 218 -4.31 6.71 15.53
N LEU A 219 -4.43 5.76 14.61
CA LEU A 219 -3.31 5.27 13.82
C LEU A 219 -2.70 6.38 12.95
N LEU A 220 -3.54 7.18 12.28
CA LEU A 220 -3.11 8.32 11.48
C LEU A 220 -2.40 9.37 12.33
N GLU A 221 -2.97 9.75 13.48
CA GLU A 221 -2.37 10.71 14.41
C GLU A 221 -0.97 10.23 14.85
N HIS A 222 -0.83 8.95 15.22
CA HIS A 222 0.44 8.38 15.64
C HIS A 222 1.49 8.32 14.52
N LEU A 223 1.09 7.87 13.31
CA LEU A 223 1.99 7.78 12.16
C LEU A 223 2.43 9.17 11.68
N CYS A 224 1.53 10.16 11.68
CA CYS A 224 1.85 11.52 11.28
C CYS A 224 2.72 12.26 12.31
N GLN A 225 2.56 11.98 13.61
CA GLN A 225 3.43 12.55 14.65
C GLN A 225 4.88 12.05 14.52
N LYS A 226 5.10 10.77 14.22
CA LYS A 226 6.44 10.24 13.96
C LYS A 226 7.14 10.86 12.75
N LEU A 227 6.39 11.32 11.75
CA LEU A 227 6.94 12.02 10.58
C LEU A 227 7.27 13.50 10.86
N GLN A 228 6.86 14.03 12.02
CA GLN A 228 7.22 15.37 12.46
C GLN A 228 8.52 15.41 13.28
N GLU A 229 9.09 14.26 13.66
CA GLU A 229 10.48 14.22 14.11
C GLU A 229 11.36 14.60 12.92
N PRO A 230 12.00 15.77 12.93
CA PRO A 230 12.84 16.15 11.81
C PRO A 230 14.11 15.32 11.92
N GLU A 231 14.17 14.21 11.19
CA GLU A 231 15.42 13.90 10.51
C GLU A 231 15.68 15.11 9.61
N VAL A 232 16.45 16.06 10.13
CA VAL A 232 17.01 17.14 9.35
C VAL A 232 17.96 16.46 8.36
N LEU A 233 17.42 15.93 7.27
CA LEU A 233 18.16 15.71 6.05
C LEU A 233 18.56 17.11 5.61
N VAL A 234 19.68 17.60 6.15
CA VAL A 234 20.38 18.77 5.66
C VAL A 234 20.75 18.40 4.23
N ARG A 235 19.85 18.70 3.27
CA ARG A 235 20.18 18.66 1.86
C ARG A 235 21.42 19.54 1.75
N PRO A 236 22.59 19.02 1.32
CA PRO A 236 23.77 19.85 1.18
C PRO A 236 23.37 21.02 0.28
N ARG A 237 23.45 22.24 0.82
CA ARG A 237 23.11 23.44 0.05
C ARG A 237 23.95 23.38 -1.22
N ARG A 238 23.30 23.37 -2.40
CA ARG A 238 24.03 23.50 -3.67
C ARG A 238 24.78 24.82 -3.61
N ILE A 239 26.11 24.75 -3.40
CA ILE A 239 26.96 25.93 -3.39
C ILE A 239 26.92 26.50 -4.80
N LYS A 240 26.34 27.68 -4.96
CA LYS A 240 26.35 28.40 -6.22
C LYS A 240 27.71 29.07 -6.37
N TYR A 241 28.58 28.47 -7.18
CA TYR A 241 29.85 29.09 -7.54
C TYR A 241 29.59 30.28 -8.46
N VAL A 242 30.24 31.40 -8.17
CA VAL A 242 30.13 32.65 -8.91
C VAL A 242 31.53 33.14 -9.24
N LEU A 243 31.71 33.56 -10.49
CA LEU A 243 32.94 34.16 -10.96
C LEU A 243 32.87 35.68 -10.75
N SER A 244 33.47 36.15 -9.65
CA SER A 244 33.48 37.56 -9.24
C SER A 244 34.68 38.30 -9.88
N LYS A 245 34.55 39.62 -10.12
CA LYS A 245 35.65 40.48 -10.58
C LYS A 245 36.37 41.11 -9.39
N ARG A 246 37.68 41.30 -9.47
CA ARG A 246 38.45 42.09 -8.49
C ARG A 246 38.26 43.58 -8.74
N ASP A 247 38.24 44.34 -7.66
CA ASP A 247 38.20 45.80 -7.69
C ASP A 247 39.56 46.40 -8.09
N GLY A 248 39.50 47.63 -8.63
CA GLY A 248 40.67 48.42 -9.02
C GLY A 248 41.02 48.37 -10.50
N MET A 249 42.09 49.09 -10.86
CA MET A 249 42.55 49.18 -12.25
C MET A 249 42.92 47.80 -12.80
N VAL A 250 42.37 47.47 -13.98
CA VAL A 250 42.55 46.17 -14.64
C VAL A 250 44.02 45.77 -14.80
N ARG A 251 44.92 46.71 -15.07
CA ARG A 251 46.36 46.44 -15.21
C ARG A 251 47.02 45.95 -13.91
N VAL A 252 46.50 46.39 -12.76
CA VAL A 252 47.03 46.09 -11.43
C VAL A 252 46.34 44.86 -10.82
N ALA A 253 45.04 44.72 -11.06
CA ALA A 253 44.20 43.67 -10.48
C ALA A 253 44.32 42.30 -11.19
N ARG A 254 44.83 42.26 -12.42
CA ARG A 254 45.01 41.00 -13.18
C ARG A 254 45.94 40.04 -12.45
N ARG A 255 45.55 38.76 -12.41
CA ARG A 255 46.33 37.64 -11.87
C ARG A 255 46.31 36.49 -12.87
N THR A 256 47.33 35.65 -12.84
CA THR A 256 47.41 34.49 -13.72
C THR A 256 46.30 33.48 -13.39
N CYS A 257 45.59 32.97 -14.40
CA CYS A 257 44.60 31.91 -14.22
C CYS A 257 45.29 30.65 -13.70
N ARG A 258 44.84 30.15 -12.53
CA ARG A 258 45.47 29.02 -11.83
C ARG A 258 45.45 27.74 -12.68
N GLN A 259 44.35 27.47 -13.37
CA GLN A 259 44.21 26.25 -14.16
C GLN A 259 44.94 26.32 -15.51
N CYS A 260 44.96 27.49 -16.17
CA CYS A 260 45.80 27.67 -17.35
C CYS A 260 47.28 27.48 -16.99
N TYR A 261 47.73 28.06 -15.87
CA TYR A 261 49.10 27.88 -15.39
C TYR A 261 49.41 26.42 -15.09
N LYS A 262 48.54 25.71 -14.37
CA LYS A 262 48.74 24.29 -14.06
C LYS A 262 48.83 23.44 -15.34
N ALA A 263 47.94 23.67 -16.32
CA ALA A 263 47.92 22.91 -17.57
C ALA A 263 49.16 23.18 -18.44
N ILE A 264 49.59 24.44 -18.57
CA ILE A 264 50.77 24.79 -19.36
C ILE A 264 52.06 24.37 -18.63
N ALA A 265 52.12 24.52 -17.30
CA ALA A 265 53.29 24.11 -16.54
C ALA A 265 53.52 22.59 -16.60
N ALA A 266 52.44 21.79 -16.63
CA ALA A 266 52.53 20.34 -16.77
C ALA A 266 53.03 19.88 -18.15
N THR A 267 52.79 20.67 -19.21
CA THR A 267 53.11 20.29 -20.60
C THR A 267 54.39 20.94 -21.13
N MET A 268 54.65 22.20 -20.76
CA MET A 268 55.71 23.05 -21.31
C MET A 268 56.64 23.62 -20.23
N GLY A 269 56.46 23.21 -18.97
CA GLY A 269 57.28 23.68 -17.85
C GLY A 269 56.91 25.06 -17.31
N SER A 270 57.40 25.36 -16.11
CA SER A 270 57.02 26.55 -15.33
C SER A 270 57.44 27.88 -15.96
N LYS A 271 58.61 27.93 -16.63
CA LYS A 271 59.10 29.14 -17.32
C LYS A 271 58.13 29.59 -18.42
N ILE A 272 57.68 28.65 -19.25
CA ILE A 272 56.74 28.93 -20.35
C ILE A 272 55.36 29.27 -19.80
N ALA A 273 54.91 28.56 -18.76
CA ALA A 273 53.62 28.81 -18.12
C ALA A 273 53.49 30.23 -17.57
N LYS A 274 54.55 30.82 -16.99
CA LYS A 274 54.50 32.20 -16.47
C LYS A 274 54.13 33.23 -17.54
N ASN A 275 54.58 33.02 -18.78
CA ASN A 275 54.40 33.97 -19.88
C ASN A 275 53.16 33.67 -20.72
N LYS A 276 52.82 32.39 -20.94
CA LYS A 276 51.71 31.98 -21.82
C LYS A 276 50.37 31.83 -21.09
N SER A 277 50.35 31.76 -19.77
CA SER A 277 49.10 31.60 -19.02
C SER A 277 48.24 32.86 -19.07
N GLN A 278 46.95 32.68 -19.35
CA GLN A 278 46.00 33.78 -19.41
C GLN A 278 45.95 34.54 -18.08
N LYS A 279 46.08 35.87 -18.15
CA LYS A 279 45.87 36.77 -17.00
C LYS A 279 44.43 37.27 -16.96
N VAL A 280 43.78 37.15 -15.82
CA VAL A 280 42.35 37.45 -15.61
C VAL A 280 42.14 38.33 -14.38
N ILE A 281 41.08 39.13 -14.39
CA ILE A 281 40.62 39.90 -13.22
C ILE A 281 39.59 39.15 -12.37
N THR A 282 39.16 37.97 -12.84
CA THR A 282 38.10 37.17 -12.25
C THR A 282 38.63 36.11 -11.29
N TYR A 283 37.86 35.79 -10.26
CA TYR A 283 38.16 34.75 -9.28
C TYR A 283 36.88 34.08 -8.76
N CYS A 284 37.00 32.84 -8.29
CA CYS A 284 35.87 32.14 -7.68
C CYS A 284 35.81 32.47 -6.19
N GLU A 285 34.70 33.04 -5.73
CA GLU A 285 34.56 33.52 -4.36
C GLU A 285 34.27 32.40 -3.35
N GLN A 286 33.63 31.33 -3.82
CA GLN A 286 33.16 30.22 -3.00
C GLN A 286 34.21 29.11 -2.82
N CYS A 287 35.31 29.15 -3.58
CA CYS A 287 36.45 28.25 -3.38
C CYS A 287 37.33 28.74 -2.21
N PRO A 288 37.80 27.86 -1.31
CA PRO A 288 38.61 28.24 -0.14
C PRO A 288 39.83 29.11 -0.47
N ALA A 289 40.51 28.82 -1.60
CA ALA A 289 41.71 29.54 -2.03
C ALA A 289 41.43 30.75 -2.93
N LYS A 290 40.16 31.12 -3.13
CA LYS A 290 39.72 32.19 -4.05
C LYS A 290 40.52 32.27 -5.36
N PRO A 291 40.63 31.15 -6.12
CA PRO A 291 41.54 31.06 -7.24
C PRO A 291 41.11 31.99 -8.38
N SER A 292 42.09 32.65 -9.00
CA SER A 292 41.88 33.39 -10.24
C SER A 292 41.65 32.43 -11.39
N LEU A 293 40.52 32.57 -12.08
CA LEU A 293 40.06 31.67 -13.14
C LEU A 293 39.54 32.46 -14.33
N CYS A 294 39.88 32.03 -15.54
CA CYS A 294 39.18 32.46 -16.75
C CYS A 294 37.84 31.72 -16.86
N LEU A 295 36.89 32.28 -17.60
CA LEU A 295 35.56 31.70 -17.78
C LEU A 295 35.59 30.23 -18.27
N PRO A 296 36.43 29.84 -19.25
CA PRO A 296 36.55 28.44 -19.64
C PRO A 296 37.02 27.51 -18.53
N CYS A 297 37.99 27.95 -17.71
CA CYS A 297 38.48 27.16 -16.59
C CYS A 297 37.50 27.11 -15.42
N PHE A 298 36.68 28.15 -15.24
CA PHE A 298 35.59 28.17 -14.26
C PHE A 298 34.52 27.14 -14.62
N ASN A 299 34.02 27.15 -15.86
CA ASN A 299 33.00 26.20 -16.34
C ASN A 299 33.47 24.74 -16.41
N LYS A 300 34.79 24.49 -16.42
CA LYS A 300 35.35 23.13 -16.33
C LYS A 300 35.47 22.63 -14.90
N LEU A 301 35.57 23.54 -13.93
CA LEU A 301 35.84 23.22 -12.53
C LEU A 301 34.57 23.20 -11.68
N HIS A 302 33.51 23.88 -12.13
CA HIS A 302 32.18 24.00 -11.51
C HIS A 302 31.10 23.77 -12.55
#